data_AF-A0A3C1T4J8-F1
#
_entry.id   AF-A0A3C1T4J8-F1
#
_cell.length_a   1.000
_cell.length_b   1.000
_cell.length_c   1.000
_cell.angle_alpha   90.00
_cell.angle_beta   90.00
_cell.angle_gamma   90.00
#
_symmetry.space_group_name_H-M   'P 1'
#
loop_
_entity.id
_entity.type
_entity.pdbx_description
1 polymer ?
#
loop_
_entity_poly.entity_id
_entity_poly.type
_entity_poly.pdbx_seq_one_letter_code
_entity_poly.pdbx_strand_id
1 'polypeptide(L)'
;MNNRRTILLMIACFLAIFVQAQSTYVSKVWVADNGNGTYKNPVLNADYSDPDAIRVGNDFYMISSSFEDMPGLPILHSKDLVNWTLIGHALKRQPPFEHFAVPQHGNGVWAPSIRYHNNEF
;
A
#
# COMPACT_ATOMS: atom_id res chain seq x y z
N MET A 1 6.29 37.91 -31.84
CA MET A 1 5.77 37.26 -30.61
C MET A 1 6.93 37.05 -29.65
N ASN A 2 6.80 37.49 -28.38
CA ASN A 2 7.92 37.46 -27.42
C ASN A 2 8.22 36.03 -26.94
N ASN A 3 9.39 35.50 -27.31
CA ASN A 3 9.87 34.15 -26.94
C ASN A 3 9.79 33.87 -25.43
N ARG A 4 9.92 34.89 -24.58
CA ARG A 4 9.71 34.78 -23.12
C ARG A 4 8.31 34.34 -22.72
N ARG A 5 7.26 34.86 -23.37
CA ARG A 5 5.86 34.51 -23.04
C ARG A 5 5.56 33.06 -23.45
N THR A 6 6.10 32.63 -24.59
CA THR A 6 5.96 31.24 -25.06
C THR A 6 6.66 30.25 -24.12
N ILE A 7 7.88 30.56 -23.66
CA ILE A 7 8.62 29.70 -22.71
C ILE A 7 7.88 29.60 -21.36
N LEU A 8 7.38 30.72 -20.83
CA LEU A 8 6.60 30.74 -19.58
C LEU A 8 5.32 29.89 -19.68
N LEU A 9 4.61 29.96 -20.81
CA LEU A 9 3.43 29.13 -21.06
C LEU A 9 3.77 27.64 -21.14
N MET A 10 4.86 27.26 -21.80
CA MET A 10 5.28 25.86 -21.87
C MET A 10 5.67 25.30 -20.50
N ILE A 11 6.37 26.07 -19.66
CA ILE A 11 6.71 25.68 -18.29
C ILE A 11 5.46 25.50 -17.43
N ALA A 12 4.49 26.43 -17.53
CA ALA A 12 3.23 26.35 -16.79
C ALA A 12 2.39 25.14 -17.23
N CYS A 13 2.31 24.85 -18.53
CA CYS A 13 1.67 23.65 -19.04
C CYS A 13 2.36 22.36 -18.56
N PHE A 14 3.70 22.33 -18.55
CA PHE A 14 4.44 21.17 -18.09
C PHE A 14 4.24 20.92 -16.58
N LEU A 15 4.27 21.98 -15.76
CA LEU A 15 3.96 21.92 -14.33
C LEU A 15 2.54 21.44 -14.05
N ALA A 16 1.55 21.93 -14.80
CA ALA A 16 0.16 21.50 -14.62
C ALA A 16 -0.04 20.01 -14.94
N ILE A 17 0.60 19.51 -16.00
CA ILE A 17 0.58 18.08 -16.35
C ILE A 17 1.27 17.25 -15.27
N PHE A 18 2.38 17.75 -14.70
CA PHE A 18 3.13 17.07 -13.65
C PHE A 18 2.33 16.96 -12.34
N VAL A 19 1.60 18.01 -11.95
CA VAL A 19 0.73 18.01 -10.76
C VAL A 19 -0.45 17.06 -10.94
N GLN A 20 -1.05 17.02 -12.13
CA GLN A 20 -2.18 16.13 -12.38
C GLN A 20 -1.77 14.66 -12.42
N ALA A 21 -0.53 14.35 -12.83
CA ALA A 21 0.04 13.01 -12.74
C ALA A 21 0.28 12.52 -11.30
N GLN A 22 0.27 13.41 -10.31
CA GLN A 22 0.49 13.09 -8.89
C GLN A 22 -0.79 12.90 -8.08
N SER A 23 -1.98 12.97 -8.68
CA SER A 23 -3.22 12.72 -7.94
C SER A 23 -3.24 11.28 -7.44
N THR A 24 -3.19 11.09 -6.12
CA THR A 24 -3.40 9.78 -5.49
C THR A 24 -4.80 9.28 -5.82
N TYR A 25 -4.89 8.03 -6.26
CA TYR A 25 -6.18 7.38 -6.50
C TYR A 25 -7.00 7.36 -5.21
N VAL A 26 -8.27 7.75 -5.30
CA VAL A 26 -9.25 7.60 -4.23
C VAL A 26 -10.32 6.62 -4.69
N SER A 27 -10.59 5.62 -3.85
CA SER A 27 -11.59 4.60 -4.16
C SER A 27 -12.98 5.21 -4.31
N LYS A 28 -13.71 4.76 -5.33
CA LYS A 28 -15.10 5.18 -5.59
C LYS A 28 -16.13 4.45 -4.72
N VAL A 29 -15.72 3.36 -4.06
CA VAL A 29 -16.63 2.45 -3.35
C VAL A 29 -16.49 2.59 -1.84
N TRP A 30 -15.26 2.79 -1.35
CA TRP A 30 -14.99 2.88 0.08
C TRP A 30 -13.84 3.82 0.39
N VAL A 31 -14.08 4.78 1.28
CA VAL A 31 -13.06 5.66 1.86
C VAL A 31 -13.31 5.69 3.36
N ALA A 32 -12.35 5.25 4.17
CA ALA A 32 -12.49 5.20 5.62
C ALA A 32 -12.29 6.56 6.30
N ASP A 33 -11.46 7.42 5.72
CA ASP A 33 -11.24 8.79 6.17
C ASP A 33 -12.41 9.70 5.79
N ASN A 34 -12.99 10.40 6.77
CA ASN A 34 -14.09 11.33 6.54
C ASN A 34 -13.62 12.74 6.17
N GLY A 35 -12.31 13.01 6.16
CA GLY A 35 -11.71 14.30 5.80
C GLY A 35 -11.90 15.40 6.85
N ASN A 36 -12.39 15.07 8.04
CA ASN A 36 -12.70 16.01 9.12
C ASN A 36 -12.03 15.62 10.46
N GLY A 37 -10.96 14.83 10.40
CA GLY A 37 -10.27 14.32 11.59
C GLY A 37 -10.96 13.12 12.26
N THR A 38 -12.03 12.59 11.66
CA THR A 38 -12.68 11.34 12.07
C THR A 38 -12.55 10.28 10.99
N TYR A 39 -12.78 9.02 11.37
CA TYR A 39 -12.77 7.89 10.43
C TYR A 39 -13.98 6.97 10.69
N LYS A 40 -14.23 6.05 9.76
CA LYS A 40 -15.21 4.97 9.92
C LYS A 40 -14.56 3.62 9.69
N ASN A 41 -15.08 2.61 10.38
CA ASN A 41 -14.67 1.22 10.19
C ASN A 41 -15.49 0.53 9.08
N PRO A 42 -14.88 -0.46 8.38
CA PRO A 42 -13.47 -0.87 8.51
C PRO A 42 -12.49 0.13 7.87
N VAL A 43 -11.29 0.27 8.45
CA VAL A 43 -10.23 1.15 7.90
C VAL A 43 -9.77 0.68 6.51
N LEU A 44 -9.81 -0.63 6.26
CA LEU A 44 -9.60 -1.26 4.96
C LEU A 44 -10.81 -2.14 4.67
N ASN A 45 -11.60 -1.78 3.66
CA ASN A 45 -12.70 -2.62 3.16
C ASN A 45 -12.21 -3.48 2.00
N ALA A 46 -11.27 -4.37 2.31
CA ALA A 46 -10.59 -5.27 1.38
C ALA A 46 -10.10 -6.50 2.16
N ASP A 47 -9.65 -7.54 1.44
CA ASP A 47 -9.16 -8.77 2.05
C ASP A 47 -7.70 -8.62 2.53
N TYR A 48 -7.56 -8.21 3.79
CA TYR A 48 -6.31 -8.21 4.53
C TYR A 48 -6.52 -8.93 5.87
N SER A 49 -6.53 -10.26 5.81
CA SER A 49 -6.73 -11.15 6.95
C SER A 49 -5.49 -11.23 7.85
N ASP A 50 -5.70 -11.62 9.11
CA ASP A 50 -4.66 -11.73 10.14
C ASP A 50 -3.70 -10.52 10.24
N PRO A 51 -4.19 -9.27 10.31
CA PRO A 51 -3.33 -8.10 10.30
C PRO A 51 -2.49 -8.02 11.58
N ASP A 52 -1.17 -7.91 11.43
CA ASP A 52 -0.25 -7.53 12.50
C ASP A 52 0.44 -6.23 12.11
N ALA A 53 0.42 -5.24 13.01
CA ALA A 53 0.90 -3.89 12.72
C ALA A 53 1.86 -3.37 13.80
N ILE A 54 2.90 -2.67 13.36
CA ILE A 54 3.90 -2.03 14.22
C ILE A 54 4.11 -0.57 13.82
N ARG A 55 4.76 0.19 14.71
CA ARG A 55 5.22 1.56 14.44
C ARG A 55 6.74 1.61 14.46
N VAL A 56 7.34 2.27 13.46
CA VAL A 56 8.77 2.59 13.40
C VAL A 56 8.91 4.09 13.15
N GLY A 57 9.35 4.84 14.16
CA GLY A 57 9.37 6.30 14.08
C GLY A 57 7.95 6.87 13.90
N ASN A 58 7.72 7.64 12.84
CA ASN A 58 6.43 8.26 12.54
C ASN A 58 5.57 7.44 11.57
N ASP A 59 6.03 6.24 11.22
CA ASP A 59 5.45 5.41 10.19
C ASP A 59 4.89 4.12 10.81
N PHE A 60 3.75 3.68 10.30
CA PHE A 60 3.10 2.44 10.67
C PHE A 60 3.21 1.45 9.52
N TYR A 61 3.43 0.19 9.86
CA TYR A 61 3.54 -0.91 8.92
C TYR A 61 2.59 -2.01 9.34
N MET A 62 1.92 -2.64 8.37
CA MET A 62 1.01 -3.77 8.58
C MET A 62 1.38 -4.89 7.62
N ILE A 63 1.39 -6.11 8.12
CA ILE A 63 1.52 -7.34 7.34
C ILE A 63 0.21 -8.14 7.47
N SER A 64 -0.14 -8.91 6.45
CA SER A 64 -1.37 -9.70 6.39
C SER A 64 -1.10 -11.06 5.74
N SER A 65 -1.93 -12.07 6.04
CA SER A 65 -1.86 -13.37 5.39
C SER A 65 -2.22 -13.26 3.90
N SER A 66 -1.79 -14.26 3.12
CA SER A 66 -2.03 -14.29 1.67
C SER A 66 -2.44 -15.66 1.13
N PHE A 67 -2.45 -16.70 1.97
CA PHE A 67 -2.75 -18.07 1.57
C PHE A 67 -1.98 -18.47 0.29
N GLU A 68 -2.69 -18.80 -0.79
CA GLU A 68 -2.14 -19.17 -2.09
C GLU A 68 -1.70 -17.98 -2.97
N ASP A 69 -2.09 -16.75 -2.64
CA ASP A 69 -1.80 -15.56 -3.45
C ASP A 69 -0.32 -15.19 -3.39
N MET A 70 0.26 -14.93 -4.57
CA MET A 70 1.69 -14.64 -4.75
C MET A 70 1.91 -13.45 -5.71
N PRO A 71 2.80 -12.49 -5.39
CA PRO A 71 3.65 -12.41 -4.21
C PRO A 71 2.83 -12.32 -2.91
N GLY A 72 3.32 -12.97 -1.85
CA GLY A 72 2.62 -13.14 -0.58
C GLY A 72 3.17 -12.23 0.51
N LEU A 73 2.53 -12.25 1.70
CA LEU A 73 2.86 -11.36 2.81
C LEU A 73 2.84 -9.88 2.39
N PRO A 74 1.69 -9.33 1.94
CA PRO A 74 1.57 -7.92 1.59
C PRO A 74 1.97 -7.04 2.78
N ILE A 75 2.72 -5.98 2.49
CA ILE A 75 3.17 -4.98 3.46
C ILE A 75 2.49 -3.66 3.11
N LEU A 76 1.71 -3.14 4.05
CA LEU A 76 1.06 -1.84 3.95
C LEU A 76 1.78 -0.82 4.83
N HIS A 77 1.74 0.43 4.41
CA HIS A 77 2.27 1.57 5.14
C HIS A 77 1.19 2.61 5.40
N SER A 78 1.26 3.26 6.55
CA SER A 78 0.39 4.38 6.93
C SER A 78 1.14 5.37 7.81
N LYS A 79 0.64 6.60 7.89
CA LYS A 79 1.09 7.62 8.86
C LYS A 79 0.06 7.93 9.94
N ASP A 80 -1.16 7.40 9.81
CA ASP A 80 -2.32 7.77 10.64
C ASP A 80 -3.20 6.58 11.07
N LEU A 81 -2.80 5.35 10.72
CA LEU A 81 -3.54 4.09 10.96
C LEU A 81 -4.88 3.95 10.22
N VAL A 82 -5.26 4.93 9.39
CA VAL A 82 -6.54 4.95 8.66
C VAL A 82 -6.28 4.79 7.17
N ASN A 83 -5.36 5.58 6.64
CA ASN A 83 -5.01 5.63 5.23
C ASN A 83 -3.81 4.71 4.98
N TRP A 84 -4.05 3.54 4.39
CA TRP A 84 -3.03 2.53 4.13
C TRP A 84 -2.71 2.42 2.64
N THR A 85 -1.43 2.28 2.33
CA THR A 85 -0.93 2.06 0.96
C THR A 85 -0.14 0.75 0.94
N LEU A 86 -0.43 -0.13 -0.02
CA LEU A 86 0.39 -1.31 -0.28
C LEU A 86 1.77 -0.84 -0.82
N ILE A 87 2.83 -1.15 -0.09
CA ILE A 87 4.20 -0.74 -0.45
C ILE A 87 5.07 -1.89 -0.96
N GLY A 88 4.61 -3.14 -0.81
CA GLY A 88 5.35 -4.29 -1.28
C GLY A 88 4.84 -5.60 -0.70
N HIS A 89 5.63 -6.65 -0.90
CA HIS A 89 5.35 -8.00 -0.44
C HIS A 89 6.66 -8.59 0.09
N ALA A 90 6.62 -9.23 1.26
CA ALA A 90 7.82 -9.84 1.85
C ALA A 90 8.22 -11.13 1.13
N LEU A 91 7.24 -11.85 0.56
CA LEU A 91 7.45 -13.15 -0.06
C LEU A 91 7.22 -13.09 -1.57
N LYS A 92 8.29 -13.30 -2.35
CA LYS A 92 8.21 -13.29 -3.82
C LYS A 92 7.66 -14.59 -4.40
N ARG A 93 7.92 -15.73 -3.74
CA ARG A 93 7.49 -17.06 -4.15
C ARG A 93 7.41 -17.98 -2.92
N GLN A 94 6.36 -18.79 -2.80
CA GLN A 94 6.16 -19.71 -1.68
C GLN A 94 6.98 -21.00 -1.83
N PRO A 95 7.92 -21.31 -0.90
CA PRO A 95 8.50 -22.65 -0.77
C PRO A 95 7.57 -23.60 0.04
N PRO A 96 7.61 -24.92 -0.20
CA PRO A 96 8.35 -25.63 -1.25
C PRO A 96 7.76 -25.36 -2.64
N PHE A 97 8.64 -24.99 -3.59
CA PHE A 97 8.22 -24.38 -4.84
C PHE A 97 7.36 -25.27 -5.75
N GLU A 98 7.67 -26.57 -5.86
CA GLU A 98 6.90 -27.49 -6.68
C GLU A 98 5.52 -27.79 -6.09
N HIS A 99 5.40 -27.78 -4.76
CA HIS A 99 4.14 -28.00 -4.07
C HIS A 99 3.16 -26.84 -4.29
N PHE A 100 3.67 -25.61 -4.25
CA PHE A 100 2.89 -24.38 -4.46
C PHE A 100 2.93 -23.87 -5.91
N ALA A 101 3.32 -24.71 -6.87
CA ALA A 101 3.25 -24.41 -8.30
C ALA A 101 1.85 -24.66 -8.91
N VAL A 102 0.93 -25.22 -8.12
CA VAL A 102 -0.47 -25.53 -8.49
C VAL A 102 -1.43 -24.82 -7.53
N PRO A 103 -2.73 -24.66 -7.85
CA PRO A 103 -3.71 -24.08 -6.93
C PRO A 103 -3.77 -24.82 -5.58
N GLN A 104 -3.77 -24.08 -4.48
CA GLN A 104 -3.65 -24.60 -3.10
C GLN A 104 -4.61 -23.87 -2.15
N HIS A 105 -5.92 -24.03 -2.35
CA HIS A 105 -6.95 -23.27 -1.62
C HIS A 105 -6.83 -23.35 -0.09
N GLY A 106 -6.71 -22.18 0.56
CA GLY A 106 -6.63 -22.07 2.02
C GLY A 106 -5.31 -22.56 2.62
N ASN A 107 -4.32 -22.83 1.78
CA ASN A 107 -2.99 -23.31 2.17
C ASN A 107 -1.93 -22.26 1.78
N GLY A 108 -0.69 -22.42 2.21
CA GLY A 108 0.38 -21.46 1.96
C GLY A 108 0.64 -20.56 3.16
N VAL A 109 0.49 -19.25 3.00
CA VAL A 109 0.86 -18.26 4.01
C VAL A 109 -0.32 -17.93 4.93
N TRP A 110 -0.22 -18.37 6.18
CA TRP A 110 -1.18 -18.07 7.25
C TRP A 110 -0.71 -16.87 8.10
N ALA A 111 -1.36 -16.64 9.25
CA ALA A 111 -1.14 -15.50 10.14
C ALA A 111 0.34 -15.10 10.33
N PRO A 112 0.74 -13.92 9.84
CA PRO A 112 2.11 -13.41 9.98
C PRO A 112 2.33 -12.59 11.26
N SER A 113 3.58 -12.22 11.49
CA SER A 113 4.01 -11.31 12.55
C SER A 113 5.19 -10.47 12.03
N ILE A 114 5.08 -9.15 12.06
CA ILE A 114 6.13 -8.20 11.65
C ILE A 114 6.72 -7.51 12.88
N ARG A 115 8.04 -7.43 13.00
CA ARG A 115 8.71 -6.72 14.10
C ARG A 115 9.77 -5.79 13.52
N TYR A 116 10.30 -4.92 14.36
CA TYR A 116 11.43 -4.08 13.98
C TYR A 116 12.39 -3.97 15.15
N HIS A 117 13.65 -4.26 14.89
CA HIS A 117 14.71 -4.15 15.89
C HIS A 117 16.05 -3.87 15.20
N ASN A 118 16.85 -2.95 15.75
CA ASN A 118 18.20 -2.64 15.26
C ASN A 118 18.29 -2.37 13.74
N ASN A 119 17.37 -1.57 13.20
CA ASN A 119 17.31 -1.23 11.77
C ASN A 119 17.02 -2.40 10.83
N GLU A 120 16.38 -3.44 11.36
CA GLU A 120 15.93 -4.62 10.63
C GLU A 120 14.45 -4.88 10.93
N PHE A 121 13.72 -5.27 9.87
CA PHE A 121 12.33 -5.71 9.92
C PHE A 121 12.24 -7.22 9.83
#